data_AF-A0A9E1TZG1-F1
#
_entry.id   AF-A0A9E1TZG1-F1
#
_cell.length_a   1.000
_cell.length_b   1.000
_cell.length_c   1.000
_cell.angle_alpha   90.00
_cell.angle_beta   90.00
_cell.angle_gamma   90.00
#
_symmetry.space_group_name_H-M   'P 1'
#
loop_
_entity.id
_entity.type
_entity.pdbx_description
1 polymer ?
#
loop_
_entity_poly.entity_id
_entity_poly.type
_entity_poly.pdbx_seq_one_letter_code
_entity_poly.pdbx_strand_id
1 'polypeptide(L)'
;MKQIKMISMAMGVLLLTMCVPPDGSSDKGRGKDKAKLDSLRQFKCPRLMSSAAEYYRNRDWKQTVRIYKEITSLDCDEWNPVYAPPKEIYQYYAIAYEQLGKFDSSEFVLLDGLQKLPDNVDLRKRLAYSYKKQGKKDKEIIEYERLVDMAPDDIFIMNDLSKLYKDGERFDDQIIILEKILDIDGNNEIAQSELALAFESSGRDPIDVYRKRYDANP
;
A
#
# COMPACT_ATOMS: atom_id res chain seq x y z
N MET A 1 4.07 -67.51 26.23
CA MET A 1 5.16 -68.42 25.79
C MET A 1 5.66 -67.98 24.42
N LYS A 2 6.99 -67.82 24.27
CA LYS A 2 7.79 -67.66 23.02
C LYS A 2 7.57 -66.33 22.26
N GLN A 3 8.44 -65.31 22.25
CA GLN A 3 9.87 -65.17 21.84
C GLN A 3 10.17 -65.66 20.41
N ILE A 4 10.93 -64.83 19.65
CA ILE A 4 11.64 -65.06 18.36
C ILE A 4 10.81 -64.65 17.10
N LYS A 5 11.21 -63.77 16.16
CA LYS A 5 12.52 -63.24 15.70
C LYS A 5 12.35 -61.91 14.94
N MET A 6 13.34 -61.03 15.04
CA MET A 6 13.64 -59.92 14.12
C MET A 6 13.77 -60.42 12.66
N ILE A 7 13.14 -59.71 11.71
CA ILE A 7 13.69 -59.53 10.36
C ILE A 7 13.56 -58.05 10.01
N SER A 8 14.71 -57.41 9.90
CA SER A 8 14.91 -56.08 9.37
C SER A 8 14.60 -56.04 7.88
N MET A 9 13.79 -55.08 7.44
CA MET A 9 13.85 -54.60 6.06
C MET A 9 13.71 -53.07 6.10
N ALA A 10 14.85 -52.40 6.29
CA ALA A 10 14.96 -50.98 6.08
C ALA A 10 14.77 -50.71 4.59
N MET A 11 13.58 -50.24 4.22
CA MET A 11 13.32 -49.75 2.87
C MET A 11 13.91 -48.33 2.79
N GLY A 12 15.19 -48.26 2.41
CA GLY A 12 15.89 -47.01 2.19
C GLY A 12 15.22 -46.24 1.05
N VAL A 13 14.56 -45.13 1.40
CA VAL A 13 14.19 -44.11 0.41
C VAL A 13 15.49 -43.41 0.01
N LEU A 14 16.00 -43.76 -1.15
CA LEU A 14 17.10 -43.07 -1.82
C LEU A 14 16.59 -41.67 -2.21
N LEU A 15 16.70 -40.70 -1.31
CA LEU A 15 16.66 -39.28 -1.68
C LEU A 15 17.95 -39.00 -2.46
N LEU A 16 17.89 -39.17 -3.78
CA LEU A 16 18.84 -38.56 -4.69
C LEU A 16 18.64 -37.06 -4.62
N THR A 17 19.28 -36.42 -3.65
CA THR A 17 19.58 -34.99 -3.70
C THR A 17 20.48 -34.79 -4.90
N MET A 18 19.87 -34.50 -6.05
CA MET A 18 20.56 -33.88 -7.17
C MET A 18 21.00 -32.49 -6.72
N CYS A 19 22.13 -32.41 -6.03
CA CYS A 19 22.94 -31.20 -6.05
C CYS A 19 23.51 -31.09 -7.47
N VAL A 20 22.71 -30.55 -8.40
CA VAL A 20 23.23 -29.98 -9.63
C VAL A 20 24.00 -28.73 -9.20
N PRO A 21 25.34 -28.70 -9.34
CA PRO A 21 26.10 -27.49 -9.06
C PRO A 21 25.62 -26.41 -10.03
N PRO A 22 25.36 -25.17 -9.59
CA PRO A 22 25.06 -24.09 -10.52
C PRO A 22 26.22 -23.96 -11.49
N ASP A 23 25.89 -23.95 -12.78
CA ASP A 23 26.85 -23.81 -13.85
C ASP A 23 27.50 -22.42 -13.76
N GLY A 24 28.81 -22.35 -13.49
CA GLY A 24 29.55 -21.08 -13.39
C GLY A 24 29.57 -20.22 -14.68
N SER A 25 28.87 -20.65 -15.73
CA SER A 25 28.59 -19.92 -16.97
C SER A 25 27.43 -18.92 -16.84
N SER A 26 26.40 -19.23 -16.04
CA SER A 26 25.20 -18.40 -15.93
C SER A 26 25.46 -17.10 -15.14
N ASP A 27 26.34 -17.15 -14.15
CA ASP A 27 26.67 -16.01 -13.28
C ASP A 27 27.55 -14.95 -14.00
N LYS A 28 28.48 -15.39 -14.86
CA LYS A 28 29.33 -14.48 -15.67
C LYS A 28 28.57 -13.74 -16.76
N GLY A 29 27.52 -14.34 -17.34
CA GLY A 29 26.63 -13.68 -18.31
C GLY A 29 25.74 -12.63 -17.63
N ARG A 30 25.14 -13.00 -16.50
CA ARG A 30 24.29 -12.12 -15.68
C ARG A 30 25.03 -10.86 -15.20
N GLY A 31 26.31 -11.01 -14.81
CA GLY A 31 27.16 -9.87 -14.44
C GLY A 31 27.47 -8.91 -15.59
N LYS A 32 27.69 -9.41 -16.81
CA LYS A 32 27.96 -8.58 -17.99
C LYS A 32 26.72 -7.83 -18.47
N ASP A 33 25.56 -8.48 -18.45
CA ASP A 33 24.29 -7.86 -18.82
C ASP A 33 23.89 -6.76 -17.83
N LYS A 34 24.13 -6.99 -16.53
CA LYS A 34 23.98 -5.96 -15.50
C LYS A 34 24.93 -4.79 -15.71
N ALA A 35 26.22 -5.02 -15.96
CA ALA A 35 27.18 -3.94 -16.19
C ALA A 35 26.84 -3.08 -17.42
N LYS A 36 26.35 -3.71 -18.50
CA LYS A 36 25.86 -3.00 -19.69
C LYS A 36 24.61 -2.18 -19.39
N LEU A 37 23.68 -2.73 -18.62
CA LEU A 37 22.48 -2.04 -18.17
C LEU A 37 22.82 -0.85 -17.26
N ASP A 38 23.74 -1.02 -16.32
CA ASP A 38 24.18 0.05 -15.43
C ASP A 38 24.88 1.18 -16.19
N SER A 39 25.69 0.83 -17.21
CA SER A 39 26.27 1.82 -18.14
C SER A 39 25.19 2.60 -18.87
N LEU A 40 24.10 1.95 -19.30
CA LEU A 40 22.98 2.61 -19.95
C LEU A 40 22.24 3.54 -18.97
N ARG A 41 21.96 3.07 -17.76
CA ARG A 41 21.28 3.82 -16.70
C ARG A 41 22.06 5.08 -16.30
N GLN A 42 23.39 4.98 -16.23
CA GLN A 42 24.29 6.09 -15.90
C GLN A 42 24.07 7.33 -16.77
N PHE A 43 23.80 7.15 -18.07
CA PHE A 43 23.55 8.28 -18.97
C PHE A 43 22.05 8.58 -19.14
N LYS A 44 21.18 7.55 -19.11
CA LYS A 44 19.76 7.73 -19.39
C LYS A 44 18.97 8.23 -18.18
N CYS A 45 19.14 7.64 -17.01
CA CYS A 45 18.35 7.97 -15.83
C CYS A 45 18.49 9.45 -15.44
N PRO A 46 19.70 10.06 -15.49
CA PRO A 46 19.84 11.49 -15.30
C PRO A 46 18.99 12.37 -16.21
N ARG A 47 19.10 12.12 -17.51
CA ARG A 47 18.37 12.86 -18.52
C ARG A 47 16.85 12.64 -18.40
N LEU A 48 16.43 11.41 -18.10
CA LEU A 48 15.02 11.07 -17.96
C LEU A 48 14.39 11.77 -16.75
N MET A 49 15.01 11.73 -15.57
CA MET A 49 14.49 12.43 -14.39
C MET A 49 14.41 13.95 -14.62
N SER A 50 15.46 14.55 -15.21
CA SER A 50 15.45 15.97 -15.55
C SER A 50 14.29 16.32 -16.51
N SER A 51 14.07 15.50 -17.54
CA SER A 51 12.96 15.70 -18.47
C SER A 51 11.59 15.48 -17.82
N ALA A 52 11.47 14.47 -16.94
CA ALA A 52 10.24 14.17 -16.22
C ALA A 52 9.82 15.32 -15.32
N ALA A 53 10.78 15.92 -14.59
CA ALA A 53 10.54 17.08 -13.75
C ALA A 53 10.03 18.27 -14.58
N GLU A 54 10.58 18.50 -15.77
CA GLU A 54 10.16 19.59 -16.66
C GLU A 54 8.73 19.37 -17.19
N TYR A 55 8.44 18.18 -17.73
CA TYR A 55 7.10 17.86 -18.21
C TYR A 55 6.04 17.92 -17.11
N TYR A 56 6.36 17.44 -15.91
CA TYR A 56 5.47 17.51 -14.77
C TYR A 56 5.19 18.96 -14.37
N ARG A 57 6.24 19.82 -14.31
CA ARG A 57 6.10 21.25 -13.97
C ARG A 57 5.21 21.98 -14.98
N ASN A 58 5.34 21.63 -16.26
CA ASN A 58 4.55 22.18 -17.35
C ASN A 58 3.16 21.54 -17.51
N ARG A 59 2.80 20.58 -16.64
CA ARG A 59 1.54 19.83 -16.69
C ARG A 59 1.32 19.09 -18.01
N ASP A 60 2.40 18.75 -18.72
CA ASP A 60 2.33 17.87 -19.88
C ASP A 60 2.22 16.42 -19.38
N TRP A 61 1.02 16.05 -18.97
CA TRP A 61 0.77 14.74 -18.34
C TRP A 61 1.04 13.57 -19.29
N LYS A 62 0.87 13.77 -20.60
CA LYS A 62 1.14 12.74 -21.61
C LYS A 62 2.64 12.45 -21.70
N GLN A 63 3.48 13.48 -21.79
CA GLN A 63 4.92 13.27 -21.80
C GLN A 63 5.43 12.82 -20.44
N THR A 64 4.86 13.33 -19.35
CA THR A 64 5.19 12.89 -17.98
C THR A 64 5.00 11.37 -17.84
N VAL A 65 3.84 10.84 -18.21
CA VAL A 65 3.57 9.39 -18.21
C VAL A 65 4.57 8.62 -19.08
N ARG A 66 4.88 9.13 -20.28
CA ARG A 66 5.82 8.47 -21.19
C ARG A 66 7.22 8.39 -20.59
N ILE A 67 7.73 9.49 -20.04
CA ILE A 67 9.08 9.52 -19.46
C ILE A 67 9.15 8.67 -18.19
N TYR A 68 8.16 8.74 -17.30
CA TYR A 68 8.16 7.88 -16.11
C TYR A 68 8.05 6.39 -16.44
N LYS A 69 7.34 6.02 -17.52
CA LYS A 69 7.37 4.64 -18.03
C LYS A 69 8.77 4.20 -18.46
N GLU A 70 9.52 5.08 -19.11
CA GLU A 70 10.93 4.80 -19.47
C GLU A 70 11.80 4.69 -18.22
N ILE A 71 11.60 5.56 -17.22
CA ILE A 71 12.33 5.55 -15.94
C ILE A 71 12.12 4.21 -15.20
N THR A 72 10.87 3.76 -15.06
CA THR A 72 10.58 2.50 -14.37
C THR A 72 11.01 1.29 -15.18
N SER A 73 10.90 1.30 -16.51
CA SER A 73 11.41 0.19 -17.35
C SER A 73 12.92 0.00 -17.31
N LEU A 74 13.65 1.04 -16.87
CA LEU A 74 15.09 1.00 -16.65
C LEU A 74 15.44 0.80 -15.19
N ASP A 75 14.49 0.62 -14.27
CA ASP A 75 14.69 0.60 -12.81
C ASP A 75 15.70 1.65 -12.33
N CYS A 76 15.49 2.90 -12.76
CA CYS A 76 16.40 4.00 -12.41
C CYS A 76 16.52 4.22 -10.90
N ASP A 77 15.46 3.89 -10.15
CA ASP A 77 15.42 3.88 -8.69
C ASP A 77 16.35 2.84 -8.07
N GLU A 78 16.51 1.67 -8.70
CA GLU A 78 17.44 0.63 -8.24
C GLU A 78 18.89 0.98 -8.53
N TRP A 79 19.13 1.70 -9.64
CA TRP A 79 20.47 2.14 -10.00
C TRP A 79 20.99 3.27 -9.10
N ASN A 80 20.16 4.29 -8.85
CA ASN A 80 20.52 5.38 -7.95
C ASN A 80 19.28 5.99 -7.28
N PRO A 81 18.91 5.53 -6.07
CA PRO A 81 17.72 6.02 -5.36
C PRO A 81 17.87 7.45 -4.83
N VAL A 82 19.09 8.00 -4.75
CA VAL A 82 19.29 9.41 -4.40
C VAL A 82 18.93 10.30 -5.59
N TYR A 83 19.30 9.86 -6.80
CA TYR A 83 19.06 10.62 -8.02
C TYR A 83 17.64 10.40 -8.57
N ALA A 84 17.11 9.20 -8.42
CA ALA A 84 15.81 8.77 -8.89
C ALA A 84 15.01 8.17 -7.72
N PRO A 85 14.52 8.98 -6.77
CA PRO A 85 13.88 8.47 -5.57
C PRO A 85 12.61 7.69 -5.94
N PRO A 86 12.46 6.43 -5.48
CA PRO A 86 11.30 5.61 -5.84
C PRO A 86 9.99 6.29 -5.45
N LYS A 87 9.95 6.90 -4.25
CA LYS A 87 8.76 7.64 -3.78
C LYS A 87 8.32 8.67 -4.81
N GLU A 88 9.24 9.50 -5.28
CA GLU A 88 8.96 10.57 -6.24
C GLU A 88 8.52 10.00 -7.59
N ILE A 89 9.21 8.97 -8.09
CA ILE A 89 8.87 8.31 -9.35
C ILE A 89 7.43 7.83 -9.32
N TYR A 90 7.09 6.98 -8.35
CA TYR A 90 5.77 6.38 -8.28
C TYR A 90 4.69 7.41 -7.99
N GLN A 91 4.97 8.38 -7.12
CA GLN A 91 4.05 9.45 -6.80
C GLN A 91 3.72 10.31 -8.02
N TYR A 92 4.72 10.84 -8.73
CA TYR A 92 4.51 11.73 -9.87
C TYR A 92 3.97 10.98 -11.08
N TYR A 93 4.36 9.72 -11.25
CA TYR A 93 3.83 8.89 -12.32
C TYR A 93 2.33 8.59 -12.11
N ALA A 94 1.93 8.22 -10.90
CA ALA A 94 0.54 8.02 -10.53
C ALA A 94 -0.30 9.29 -10.72
N ILE A 95 0.20 10.44 -10.25
CA ILE A 95 -0.47 11.74 -10.45
C ILE A 95 -0.68 12.03 -11.94
N ALA A 96 0.33 11.81 -12.77
CA ALA A 96 0.20 12.08 -14.20
C ALA A 96 -0.91 11.22 -14.84
N TYR A 97 -1.08 9.97 -14.40
CA TYR A 97 -2.22 9.15 -14.80
C TYR A 97 -3.56 9.67 -14.26
N GLU A 98 -3.63 10.08 -13.00
CA GLU A 98 -4.83 10.68 -12.38
C GLU A 98 -5.28 11.95 -13.11
N GLN A 99 -4.34 12.82 -13.49
CA GLN A 99 -4.62 14.03 -14.26
C GLN A 99 -5.13 13.74 -15.68
N LEU A 100 -4.84 12.56 -16.20
CA LEU A 100 -5.40 12.06 -17.47
C LEU A 100 -6.72 11.28 -17.27
N GLY A 101 -7.23 11.18 -16.04
CA GLY A 101 -8.41 10.38 -15.69
C GLY A 101 -8.20 8.87 -15.75
N LYS A 102 -6.94 8.41 -15.83
CA LYS A 102 -6.57 7.00 -15.97
C LYS A 102 -6.30 6.35 -14.62
N PHE A 103 -7.33 6.22 -13.80
CA PHE A 103 -7.18 5.75 -12.42
C PHE A 103 -6.74 4.28 -12.32
N ASP A 104 -7.15 3.39 -13.23
CA ASP A 104 -6.63 2.01 -13.25
C ASP A 104 -5.10 1.96 -13.47
N SER A 105 -4.57 2.87 -14.29
CA SER A 105 -3.11 2.98 -14.50
C SER A 105 -2.41 3.60 -13.29
N SER A 106 -3.05 4.54 -12.59
CA SER A 106 -2.56 5.04 -11.30
C SER A 106 -2.52 3.93 -10.25
N GLU A 107 -3.59 3.12 -10.13
CA GLU A 107 -3.62 1.94 -9.23
C GLU A 107 -2.42 1.02 -9.51
N PHE A 108 -2.19 0.66 -10.77
CA PHE A 108 -1.07 -0.22 -11.13
C PHE A 108 0.29 0.34 -10.68
N VAL A 109 0.56 1.61 -10.97
CA VAL A 109 1.83 2.28 -10.61
C VAL A 109 1.99 2.40 -9.10
N LEU A 110 0.91 2.71 -8.38
CA LEU A 110 0.95 2.87 -6.92
C LEU A 110 1.16 1.53 -6.22
N LEU A 111 0.53 0.45 -6.70
CA LEU A 111 0.77 -0.90 -6.19
C LEU A 111 2.21 -1.35 -6.42
N ASP A 112 2.80 -1.06 -7.59
CA ASP A 112 4.23 -1.31 -7.85
C ASP A 112 5.12 -0.52 -6.89
N GLY A 113 4.85 0.79 -6.71
CA GLY A 113 5.59 1.62 -5.78
C GLY A 113 5.49 1.16 -4.32
N LEU A 114 4.32 0.67 -3.89
CA LEU A 114 4.11 0.13 -2.55
C LEU A 114 4.78 -1.24 -2.35
N GLN A 115 5.10 -2.00 -3.40
CA GLN A 115 5.97 -3.18 -3.25
C GLN A 115 7.39 -2.78 -2.84
N LYS A 116 7.88 -1.64 -3.35
CA LYS A 116 9.21 -1.11 -3.00
C LYS A 116 9.21 -0.30 -1.71
N LEU A 117 8.08 0.33 -1.39
CA LEU A 117 7.91 1.23 -0.26
C LEU A 117 6.63 0.89 0.53
N PRO A 118 6.59 -0.27 1.22
CA PRO A 118 5.36 -0.77 1.85
C PRO A 118 4.79 0.17 2.90
N ASP A 119 5.64 0.93 3.59
CA ASP A 119 5.22 1.85 4.67
C ASP A 119 5.07 3.30 4.20
N ASN A 120 4.93 3.53 2.89
CA ASN A 120 4.79 4.89 2.36
C ASN A 120 3.35 5.40 2.45
N VAL A 121 3.09 6.24 3.46
CA VAL A 121 1.79 6.88 3.71
C VAL A 121 1.28 7.67 2.49
N ASP A 122 2.15 8.41 1.80
CA ASP A 122 1.72 9.26 0.68
C ASP A 122 1.26 8.43 -0.53
N LEU A 123 1.98 7.36 -0.86
CA LEU A 123 1.57 6.44 -1.93
C LEU A 123 0.28 5.71 -1.56
N ARG A 124 0.10 5.32 -0.29
CA ARG A 124 -1.12 4.67 0.18
C ARG A 124 -2.34 5.60 0.13
N LYS A 125 -2.19 6.86 0.56
CA LYS A 125 -3.23 7.90 0.41
C LYS A 125 -3.62 8.12 -1.05
N ARG A 126 -2.65 8.11 -1.96
CA ARG A 126 -2.92 8.19 -3.41
C ARG A 126 -3.64 6.96 -3.94
N LEU A 127 -3.31 5.77 -3.46
CA LEU A 127 -3.98 4.55 -3.87
C LEU A 127 -5.45 4.57 -3.44
N ALA A 128 -5.73 5.00 -2.21
CA ALA A 128 -7.09 5.24 -1.73
C ALA A 128 -7.85 6.26 -2.60
N TYR A 129 -7.20 7.38 -2.95
CA TYR A 129 -7.78 8.35 -3.88
C TYR A 129 -8.09 7.76 -5.26
N SER A 130 -7.19 6.94 -5.80
CA SER A 130 -7.42 6.25 -7.07
C SER A 130 -8.61 5.30 -6.97
N TYR A 131 -8.74 4.54 -5.87
CA TYR A 131 -9.88 3.66 -5.64
C TYR A 131 -11.20 4.43 -5.53
N LYS A 132 -11.21 5.55 -4.81
CA LYS A 132 -12.35 6.46 -4.73
C LYS A 132 -12.84 6.88 -6.11
N LYS A 133 -11.91 7.32 -6.97
CA LYS A 133 -12.23 7.80 -8.33
C LYS A 133 -12.72 6.71 -9.26
N GLN A 134 -12.45 5.45 -8.93
CA GLN A 134 -12.95 4.28 -9.65
C GLN A 134 -14.26 3.73 -9.06
N GLY A 135 -14.74 4.28 -7.94
CA GLY A 135 -15.89 3.73 -7.21
C GLY A 135 -15.59 2.39 -6.50
N LYS A 136 -14.31 2.01 -6.37
CA LYS A 136 -13.86 0.78 -5.71
C LYS A 136 -13.84 0.97 -4.18
N LYS A 137 -15.02 1.18 -3.59
CA LYS A 137 -15.20 1.60 -2.19
C LYS A 137 -14.54 0.67 -1.16
N ASP A 138 -14.73 -0.64 -1.31
CA ASP A 138 -14.15 -1.61 -0.36
C ASP A 138 -12.62 -1.55 -0.36
N LYS A 139 -12.00 -1.35 -1.54
CA LYS A 139 -10.55 -1.19 -1.63
C LYS A 139 -10.08 0.15 -1.05
N GLU A 140 -10.85 1.23 -1.21
CA GLU A 140 -10.57 2.50 -0.55
C GLU A 140 -10.57 2.33 0.97
N ILE A 141 -11.58 1.67 1.52
CA ILE A 141 -11.68 1.36 2.97
C ILE A 141 -10.45 0.59 3.45
N ILE A 142 -10.03 -0.48 2.75
CA ILE A 142 -8.85 -1.27 3.12
C ILE A 142 -7.58 -0.41 3.20
N GLU A 143 -7.39 0.53 2.28
CA GLU A 143 -6.22 1.42 2.34
C GLU A 143 -6.30 2.42 3.49
N TYR A 144 -7.50 2.89 3.87
CA TYR A 144 -7.68 3.73 5.06
C TYR A 144 -7.53 2.96 6.37
N GLU A 145 -7.98 1.71 6.46
CA GLU A 145 -7.72 0.82 7.60
C GLU A 145 -6.22 0.70 7.84
N ARG A 146 -5.45 0.43 6.78
CA ARG A 146 -3.98 0.40 6.85
C ARG A 146 -3.37 1.74 7.24
N LEU A 147 -3.92 2.86 6.77
CA LEU A 147 -3.45 4.20 7.15
C LEU A 147 -3.67 4.47 8.65
N VAL A 148 -4.80 4.03 9.22
CA VAL A 148 -5.04 4.10 10.67
C VAL A 148 -4.05 3.22 11.42
N ASP A 149 -3.75 2.00 10.94
CA ASP A 149 -2.76 1.14 11.58
C ASP A 149 -1.35 1.77 11.59
N MET A 150 -1.01 2.51 10.54
CA MET A 150 0.28 3.21 10.42
C MET A 150 0.36 4.48 11.26
N ALA A 151 -0.77 5.13 11.54
CA ALA A 151 -0.87 6.37 12.29
C ALA A 151 -2.05 6.29 13.28
N PRO A 152 -1.91 5.49 14.36
CA PRO A 152 -3.02 5.16 15.26
C PRO A 152 -3.54 6.34 16.08
N ASP A 153 -2.83 7.46 16.10
CA ASP A 153 -3.24 8.68 16.82
C ASP A 153 -3.71 9.81 15.87
N ASP A 154 -3.75 9.55 14.55
CA ASP A 154 -4.19 10.54 13.55
C ASP A 154 -5.73 10.56 13.41
N ILE A 155 -6.36 11.41 14.21
CA ILE A 155 -7.81 11.63 14.20
C ILE A 155 -8.33 12.03 12.81
N PHE A 156 -7.54 12.69 11.96
CA PHE A 156 -8.01 13.07 10.61
C PHE A 156 -8.19 11.84 9.73
N ILE A 157 -7.24 10.89 9.76
CA ILE A 157 -7.36 9.63 9.00
C ILE A 157 -8.51 8.78 9.55
N MET A 158 -8.68 8.73 10.88
CA MET A 158 -9.81 8.03 11.49
C MET A 158 -11.17 8.63 11.08
N ASN A 159 -11.28 9.95 11.01
CA ASN A 159 -12.51 10.60 10.53
C ASN A 159 -12.82 10.25 9.07
N ASP A 160 -11.80 10.23 8.20
CA ASP A 160 -11.99 9.80 6.81
C ASP A 160 -12.44 8.34 6.73
N LEU A 161 -11.85 7.44 7.53
CA LEU A 161 -12.27 6.03 7.60
C LEU A 161 -13.70 5.86 8.14
N SER A 162 -14.04 6.57 9.22
CA SER A 162 -15.41 6.59 9.79
C SER A 162 -16.44 7.01 8.74
N LYS A 163 -16.15 8.07 7.97
CA LYS A 163 -17.01 8.48 6.86
C LYS A 163 -17.16 7.41 5.79
N LEU A 164 -16.07 6.72 5.43
CA LEU A 164 -16.13 5.64 4.45
C LEU A 164 -16.98 4.46 4.92
N TYR A 165 -16.87 4.09 6.20
CA TYR A 165 -17.74 3.08 6.81
C TYR A 165 -19.20 3.51 6.83
N LYS A 166 -19.48 4.75 7.24
CA LYS A 166 -20.83 5.34 7.21
C LYS A 166 -21.45 5.28 5.83
N ASP A 167 -20.74 5.78 4.83
CA ASP A 167 -21.23 5.81 3.46
C ASP A 167 -21.46 4.36 2.96
N GLY A 168 -20.70 3.38 3.47
CA GLY A 168 -20.80 1.96 3.14
C GLY A 168 -21.78 1.18 4.02
N GLU A 169 -22.56 1.86 4.87
CA GLU A 169 -23.49 1.26 5.83
C GLU A 169 -22.84 0.24 6.79
N ARG A 170 -21.51 0.33 6.97
CA ARG A 170 -20.72 -0.47 7.91
C ARG A 170 -20.70 0.19 9.28
N PHE A 171 -21.88 0.38 9.86
CA PHE A 171 -22.04 1.16 11.10
C PHE A 171 -21.31 0.55 12.31
N ASP A 172 -21.17 -0.78 12.37
CA ASP A 172 -20.41 -1.44 13.44
C ASP A 172 -18.92 -1.09 13.40
N ASP A 173 -18.31 -1.12 12.22
CA ASP A 173 -16.91 -0.72 12.06
C ASP A 173 -16.73 0.79 12.29
N GLN A 174 -17.72 1.60 11.86
CA GLN A 174 -17.75 3.03 12.13
C GLN A 174 -17.72 3.32 13.64
N ILE A 175 -18.56 2.63 14.42
CA ILE A 175 -18.64 2.77 15.88
C ILE A 175 -17.26 2.51 16.52
N ILE A 176 -16.57 1.44 16.12
CA ILE A 176 -15.25 1.09 16.66
C ILE A 176 -14.24 2.23 16.41
N ILE A 177 -14.22 2.81 15.21
CA ILE A 177 -13.31 3.92 14.89
C ILE A 177 -13.69 5.20 15.65
N LEU A 178 -14.98 5.50 15.79
CA LEU A 178 -15.45 6.66 16.54
C LEU A 178 -15.12 6.56 18.03
N GLU A 179 -15.25 5.36 18.62
CA GLU A 179 -14.81 5.10 19.99
C GLU A 179 -13.30 5.32 20.15
N LYS A 180 -12.47 4.86 19.21
CA LYS A 180 -11.03 5.16 19.22
C LYS A 180 -10.72 6.66 19.18
N ILE A 181 -11.47 7.44 18.39
CA ILE A 181 -11.30 8.90 18.37
C ILE A 181 -11.61 9.49 19.75
N LEU A 182 -12.66 9.01 20.43
CA LEU A 182 -13.04 9.49 21.76
C LEU A 182 -12.08 9.03 22.86
N ASP A 183 -11.39 7.91 22.68
CA ASP A 183 -10.31 7.49 23.58
C ASP A 183 -9.11 8.46 23.50
N ILE A 184 -8.84 9.03 22.31
CA ILE A 184 -7.77 10.03 22.11
C ILE A 184 -8.23 11.43 22.53
N ASP A 185 -9.44 11.82 22.11
CA ASP A 185 -10.07 13.12 22.38
C ASP A 185 -11.51 12.93 22.85
N GLY A 186 -11.68 12.75 24.16
CA GLY A 186 -12.99 12.50 24.78
C GLY A 186 -14.00 13.65 24.64
N ASN A 187 -13.56 14.83 24.19
CA ASN A 187 -14.43 15.99 23.94
C ASN A 187 -14.68 16.24 22.45
N ASN A 188 -14.30 15.31 21.58
CA ASN A 188 -14.52 15.45 20.15
C ASN A 188 -16.03 15.44 19.79
N GLU A 189 -16.59 16.63 19.58
CA GLU A 189 -18.02 16.82 19.31
C GLU A 189 -18.47 16.12 18.01
N ILE A 190 -17.58 16.07 17.01
CA ILE A 190 -17.85 15.41 15.72
C ILE A 190 -17.99 13.91 15.96
N ALA A 191 -17.04 13.29 16.68
CA ALA A 191 -17.09 11.86 16.95
C ALA A 191 -18.30 11.48 17.83
N GLN A 192 -18.65 12.30 18.84
CA GLN A 192 -19.85 12.08 19.65
C GLN A 192 -21.12 12.10 18.81
N SER A 193 -21.25 13.10 17.93
CA SER A 193 -22.43 13.26 17.06
C SER A 193 -22.54 12.11 16.06
N GLU A 194 -21.44 11.75 15.41
CA GLU A 194 -21.41 10.64 14.45
C GLU A 194 -21.63 9.28 15.13
N LEU A 195 -21.21 9.12 16.39
CA LEU A 195 -21.42 7.88 17.15
C LEU A 195 -22.90 7.69 17.48
N ALA A 196 -23.60 8.75 17.91
CA ALA A 196 -25.04 8.70 18.11
C ALA A 196 -25.81 8.35 16.83
N LEU A 197 -25.41 8.95 15.69
CA LEU A 197 -25.99 8.65 14.38
C LEU A 197 -25.72 7.20 13.93
N ALA A 198 -24.53 6.66 14.19
CA ALA A 198 -24.19 5.28 13.87
C ALA A 198 -24.99 4.28 14.73
N PHE A 199 -25.26 4.61 16.00
CA PHE A 199 -26.14 3.82 16.86
C PHE A 199 -27.57 3.79 16.31
N GLU A 200 -28.14 4.96 15.98
CA GLU A 200 -29.47 5.04 15.39
C GLU A 200 -29.56 4.24 14.08
N SER A 201 -28.56 4.40 13.21
CA SER A 201 -28.51 3.73 11.89
C SER A 201 -28.29 2.21 12.00
N SER A 202 -27.69 1.72 13.10
CA SER A 202 -27.55 0.30 13.40
C SER A 202 -28.71 -0.29 14.23
N GLY A 203 -29.74 0.51 14.52
CA GLY A 203 -30.90 0.09 15.31
C GLY A 203 -30.65 -0.02 16.82
N ARG A 204 -29.55 0.57 17.31
CA ARG A 204 -29.21 0.68 18.73
C ARG A 204 -29.75 1.98 19.31
N ASP A 205 -29.97 2.02 20.62
CA ASP A 205 -30.44 3.25 21.30
C ASP A 205 -29.27 4.24 21.45
N PRO A 206 -29.32 5.44 20.83
CA PRO A 206 -28.27 6.44 20.98
C PRO A 206 -28.06 6.91 22.42
N ILE A 207 -29.02 6.70 23.33
CA ILE A 207 -28.87 7.03 24.75
C ILE A 207 -27.75 6.22 25.42
N ASP A 208 -27.45 5.03 24.90
CA ASP A 208 -26.42 4.16 25.43
C ASP A 208 -25.02 4.79 25.28
N VAL A 209 -24.82 5.64 24.26
CA VAL A 209 -23.58 6.42 24.09
C VAL A 209 -23.38 7.38 25.26
N TYR A 210 -24.41 8.14 25.60
CA TYR A 210 -24.36 9.11 26.70
C TYR A 210 -24.28 8.42 28.06
N ARG A 211 -24.98 7.28 28.25
CA ARG A 211 -24.92 6.48 29.48
C ARG A 211 -23.50 5.95 29.72
N LYS A 212 -22.91 5.29 28.73
CA LYS A 212 -21.54 4.74 28.82
C LYS A 212 -20.51 5.83 29.18
N ARG A 213 -20.67 7.04 28.62
CA ARG A 213 -19.79 8.18 28.93
C ARG A 213 -19.98 8.71 30.36
N TYR A 214 -21.22 8.85 30.81
CA TYR A 214 -21.53 9.27 32.18
C TYR A 214 -20.95 8.29 33.19
N ASP A 215 -21.17 6.98 32.98
CA ASP A 215 -20.65 5.93 33.87
C ASP A 215 -19.12 5.89 33.89
N ALA A 216 -18.46 6.26 32.78
CA ALA A 216 -17.00 6.32 32.68
C ALA A 216 -16.37 7.61 33.24
N ASN A 217 -17.16 8.65 33.54
CA ASN A 217 -16.69 9.93 34.11
C ASN A 217 -17.64 10.43 35.20
N PRO A 218 -17.63 9.82 36.40
CA PRO A 218 -18.60 10.05 37.47
C PRO A 218 -18.56 11.43 38.13
#